data_AF-A0A7C6YV02-F1
#
_entry.id   AF-A0A7C6YV02-F1
#
_cell.length_a   1.000
_cell.length_b   1.000
_cell.length_c   1.000
_cell.angle_alpha   90.00
_cell.angle_beta   90.00
_cell.angle_gamma   90.00
#
_symmetry.space_group_name_H-M   'P 1'
#
loop_
_entity.id
_entity.type
_entity.pdbx_description
1 polymer ?
#
loop_
_entity_poly.entity_id
_entity_poly.type
_entity_poly.pdbx_seq_one_letter_code
_entity_poly.pdbx_strand_id
1 'polypeptide(L)'
;MTRLKHRLKGSAFRSRPSGTVQPHRIIFLSVEGKRTEPHYFRGLNRAIARGKIPFPRCMIQILDRHDDNADPGHVILLLEEYLDLRNEQYRIFPAGFRKECKNEIHKYFRGCLRAEEKIKLENKAKRYGISLKDLRELCGLATDNDIFGIVIDHDHRSDLKRHIDYCQEKGYNVFLSSPCFELWLLMHFVDIKAKYNLVDLFDNKRVSNQHTFVSRELSKIAGTNKTVDFERYKDKLLTAIDRGRQLETDVYALLENPGTNLPLLFEIISGERESMWERLPVGESAAAEDDCG
;
A
#
# COMPACT_ATOMS: atom_id res chain seq x y z
N MET A 1 -6.48 29.82 5.00
CA MET A 1 -6.47 28.40 5.39
C MET A 1 -5.04 27.86 5.26
N THR A 2 -4.37 27.71 6.40
CA THR A 2 -2.95 27.38 6.48
C THR A 2 -2.78 25.87 6.26
N ARG A 3 -2.32 25.46 5.07
CA ARG A 3 -1.95 24.07 4.75
C ARG A 3 -1.04 23.51 5.85
N LEU A 4 -1.47 22.46 6.53
CA LEU A 4 -0.55 21.56 7.22
C LEU A 4 0.37 20.98 6.14
N LYS A 5 1.65 21.38 6.15
CA LYS A 5 2.66 21.00 5.14
C LYS A 5 3.24 19.59 5.34
N HIS A 6 2.74 18.82 6.30
CA HIS A 6 3.29 17.53 6.73
C HIS A 6 2.14 16.57 7.04
N ARG A 7 2.05 15.45 6.31
CA ARG A 7 0.98 14.46 6.44
C ARG A 7 1.49 13.13 6.99
N LEU A 8 2.70 12.74 6.59
CA LEU A 8 3.37 11.51 7.00
C LEU A 8 3.48 11.38 8.51
N LYS A 9 2.81 10.36 9.05
CA LYS A 9 2.98 9.95 10.44
C LYS A 9 4.08 8.90 10.48
N GLY A 10 5.16 9.19 11.18
CA GLY A 10 6.16 8.18 11.47
C GLY A 10 5.53 7.05 12.29
N SER A 11 5.68 5.83 11.81
CA SER A 11 5.20 4.62 12.49
C SER A 11 5.96 3.46 11.87
N ALA A 12 7.14 3.18 12.42
CA ALA A 12 7.88 1.98 12.09
C ALA A 12 7.28 0.79 12.85
N PHE A 13 7.34 -0.40 12.26
CA PHE A 13 6.90 -1.63 12.91
C PHE A 13 7.63 -1.83 14.26
N ARG A 14 6.91 -1.72 15.39
CA ARG A 14 7.50 -1.77 16.75
C ARG A 14 7.94 -3.16 17.20
N SER A 15 7.66 -4.21 16.43
CA SER A 15 8.04 -5.58 16.77
C SER A 15 9.35 -5.95 16.06
N ARG A 16 10.46 -5.36 16.50
CA ARG A 16 11.80 -5.89 16.21
C ARG A 16 12.29 -6.61 17.47
N PRO A 17 12.16 -7.95 17.59
CA PRO A 17 12.97 -8.70 18.53
C PRO A 17 14.45 -8.46 18.17
N SER A 18 15.27 -8.12 19.16
CA SER A 18 16.71 -8.03 19.01
C SER A 18 17.26 -9.35 18.44
N GLY A 19 17.92 -9.30 17.28
CA GLY A 19 18.59 -10.46 16.67
C GLY A 19 17.97 -11.03 15.39
N THR A 20 16.90 -10.46 14.83
CA THR A 20 16.37 -10.92 13.53
C THR A 20 17.13 -10.33 12.34
N VAL A 21 17.56 -11.19 11.42
CA VAL A 21 18.13 -10.89 10.09
C VAL A 21 17.32 -9.78 9.41
N GLN A 22 18.01 -8.78 8.85
CA GLN A 22 17.35 -7.71 8.11
C GLN A 22 16.55 -8.30 6.94
N PRO A 23 15.31 -7.85 6.68
CA PRO A 23 14.56 -8.31 5.52
C PRO A 23 15.35 -7.95 4.26
N HIS A 24 15.46 -8.89 3.32
CA HIS A 24 16.14 -8.66 2.03
C HIS A 24 15.43 -7.59 1.17
N ARG A 25 14.14 -7.31 1.47
CA ARG A 25 13.28 -6.42 0.69
C ARG A 25 12.17 -5.83 1.57
N ILE A 26 11.91 -4.53 1.44
CA ILE A 26 10.81 -3.83 2.12
C ILE A 26 9.90 -3.20 1.09
N ILE A 27 8.60 -3.39 1.26
CA ILE A 27 7.57 -2.82 0.41
C ILE A 27 6.89 -1.69 1.20
N PHE A 28 7.09 -0.45 0.78
CA PHE A 28 6.43 0.71 1.33
C PHE A 28 5.15 1.00 0.56
N LEU A 29 4.01 0.97 1.26
CA LEU A 29 2.70 1.21 0.66
C LEU A 29 2.06 2.45 1.27
N SER A 30 1.66 3.38 0.42
CA SER A 30 0.70 4.44 0.76
C SER A 30 -0.70 3.97 0.35
N VAL A 31 -1.66 3.98 1.27
CA VAL A 31 -2.99 3.38 1.04
C VAL A 31 -4.11 4.41 1.17
N GLU A 32 -5.12 4.32 0.30
CA GLU A 32 -6.28 5.21 0.24
C GLU A 32 -7.10 5.17 1.53
N GLY A 33 -7.58 4.01 2.01
CA GLY A 33 -8.34 3.95 3.25
C GLY A 33 -7.51 3.99 4.54
N LYS A 34 -8.17 4.37 5.64
CA LYS A 34 -7.52 4.55 6.96
C LYS A 34 -7.57 3.33 7.87
N ARG A 35 -8.41 2.35 7.55
CA ARG A 35 -8.72 1.24 8.46
C ARG A 35 -8.58 -0.11 7.80
N THR A 36 -9.31 -0.34 6.71
CA THR A 36 -9.45 -1.67 6.10
C THR A 36 -8.11 -2.17 5.57
N GLU A 37 -7.49 -1.44 4.67
CA GLU A 37 -6.24 -1.75 3.99
C GLU A 37 -5.07 -1.78 4.98
N PRO A 38 -4.86 -0.77 5.86
CA PRO A 38 -3.81 -0.85 6.86
C PRO A 38 -3.95 -2.07 7.78
N HIS A 39 -5.16 -2.43 8.22
CA HIS A 39 -5.35 -3.61 9.06
C HIS A 39 -5.09 -4.92 8.31
N TYR A 40 -5.55 -5.02 7.06
CA TYR A 40 -5.30 -6.17 6.19
C TYR A 40 -3.79 -6.39 6.01
N PHE A 41 -3.05 -5.38 5.53
CA PHE A 41 -1.62 -5.53 5.26
C PHE A 41 -0.78 -5.70 6.54
N ARG A 42 -1.13 -5.04 7.65
CA ARG A 42 -0.47 -5.31 8.94
C ARG A 42 -0.74 -6.74 9.43
N GLY A 43 -1.94 -7.27 9.17
CA GLY A 43 -2.30 -8.65 9.44
C GLY A 43 -1.49 -9.64 8.59
N LEU A 44 -1.40 -9.38 7.29
CA LEU A 44 -0.57 -10.11 6.34
C LEU A 44 0.89 -10.15 6.80
N ASN A 45 1.48 -8.99 7.12
CA ASN A 45 2.86 -8.90 7.59
C ASN A 45 3.10 -9.74 8.87
N ARG A 46 2.14 -9.76 9.81
CA ARG A 46 2.21 -10.62 11.01
C ARG A 46 2.12 -12.12 10.67
N ALA A 47 1.31 -12.49 9.69
CA ALA A 47 1.17 -13.89 9.27
C ALA A 47 2.44 -14.39 8.57
N ILE A 48 3.03 -13.58 7.67
CA ILE A 48 4.34 -13.86 7.04
C ILE A 48 5.42 -14.03 8.11
N ALA A 49 5.54 -13.06 9.03
CA ALA A 49 6.57 -13.08 10.08
C ALA A 49 6.47 -14.30 11.02
N ARG A 50 5.28 -14.89 11.15
CA ARG A 50 5.01 -16.10 11.96
C ARG A 50 5.07 -17.40 11.16
N GLY A 51 5.37 -17.35 9.86
CA GLY A 51 5.36 -18.53 8.98
C GLY A 51 3.98 -19.18 8.83
N LYS A 52 2.89 -18.41 9.02
CA LYS A 52 1.52 -18.93 8.90
C LYS A 52 1.04 -19.03 7.44
N ILE A 53 1.78 -18.43 6.51
CA ILE A 53 1.47 -18.39 5.07
C ILE A 53 2.78 -18.59 4.30
N PRO A 54 2.73 -19.21 3.10
CA PRO A 54 3.91 -19.68 2.38
C PRO A 54 4.58 -18.59 1.54
N PHE A 55 4.73 -17.39 2.11
CA PHE A 55 5.47 -16.29 1.47
C PHE A 55 6.86 -16.15 2.10
N PRO A 56 7.87 -15.76 1.31
CA PRO A 56 9.19 -15.47 1.87
C PRO A 56 9.09 -14.31 2.84
N ARG A 57 10.10 -14.19 3.71
CA ARG A 57 10.14 -13.13 4.71
C ARG A 57 10.40 -11.77 4.07
N CYS A 58 9.33 -11.08 3.67
CA CYS A 58 9.33 -9.68 3.29
C CYS A 58 8.78 -8.80 4.44
N MET A 59 9.05 -7.49 4.39
CA MET A 59 8.38 -6.53 5.29
C MET A 59 7.50 -5.59 4.48
N ILE A 60 6.21 -5.54 4.82
CA ILE A 60 5.27 -4.55 4.25
C ILE A 60 5.10 -3.41 5.25
N GLN A 61 5.58 -2.22 4.90
CA GLN A 61 5.49 -1.01 5.71
C GLN A 61 4.40 -0.09 5.14
N ILE A 62 3.30 0.03 5.88
CA ILE A 62 2.22 0.96 5.52
C ILE A 62 2.60 2.37 6.00
N LEU A 63 2.49 3.36 5.13
CA LEU A 63 2.69 4.76 5.48
C LEU A 63 1.43 5.29 6.16
N ASP A 64 1.59 5.74 7.40
CA ASP A 64 0.50 6.35 8.16
C ASP A 64 0.41 7.85 7.86
N ARG A 65 -0.78 8.43 8.04
CA ARG A 65 -1.02 9.88 7.87
C ARG A 65 -1.83 10.48 9.01
N HIS A 66 -1.69 11.79 9.21
CA HIS A 66 -2.42 12.55 10.23
C HIS A 66 -3.80 13.05 9.75
N ASP A 67 -3.94 13.46 8.49
CA ASP A 67 -5.18 14.01 7.91
C ASP A 67 -6.10 12.95 7.30
N ASP A 68 -7.33 13.34 6.95
CA ASP A 68 -8.35 12.51 6.30
C ASP A 68 -8.29 12.51 4.75
N ASN A 69 -7.38 13.26 4.13
CA ASN A 69 -7.29 13.32 2.67
C ASN A 69 -6.78 11.98 2.13
N ALA A 70 -7.52 11.44 1.17
CA ALA A 70 -7.36 10.07 0.72
C ALA A 70 -7.49 9.90 -0.80
N ASP A 71 -7.78 10.96 -1.57
CA ASP A 71 -7.75 10.82 -3.02
C ASP A 71 -6.32 10.42 -3.48
N PRO A 72 -6.18 9.74 -4.61
CA PRO A 72 -4.93 9.26 -5.17
C PRO A 72 -3.82 10.30 -5.27
N GLY A 73 -4.14 11.56 -5.57
CA GLY A 73 -3.13 12.61 -5.54
C GLY A 73 -2.52 12.77 -4.15
N HIS A 74 -3.34 12.73 -3.11
CA HIS A 74 -2.89 12.70 -1.72
C HIS A 74 -2.24 11.35 -1.33
N VAL A 75 -2.69 10.20 -1.84
CA VAL A 75 -2.02 8.92 -1.58
C VAL A 75 -0.60 8.92 -2.14
N ILE A 76 -0.42 9.42 -3.38
CA ILE A 76 0.88 9.62 -4.02
C ILE A 76 1.73 10.62 -3.22
N LEU A 77 1.17 11.77 -2.84
CA LEU A 77 1.88 12.77 -2.07
C LEU A 77 2.43 12.21 -0.75
N LEU A 78 1.71 11.33 -0.07
CA LEU A 78 2.18 10.69 1.16
C LEU A 78 3.40 9.79 0.90
N LEU A 79 3.41 9.05 -0.22
CA LEU A 79 4.57 8.27 -0.63
C LEU A 79 5.77 9.18 -0.94
N GLU A 80 5.52 10.28 -1.65
CA GLU A 80 6.56 11.25 -1.99
C GLU A 80 7.12 11.99 -0.76
N GLU A 81 6.30 12.28 0.25
CA GLU A 81 6.77 12.84 1.53
C GLU A 81 7.75 11.89 2.22
N TYR A 82 7.51 10.58 2.14
CA TYR A 82 8.44 9.58 2.67
C TYR A 82 9.73 9.50 1.82
N LEU A 83 9.63 9.48 0.50
CA LEU A 83 10.79 9.46 -0.40
C LEU A 83 11.65 10.72 -0.25
N ASP A 84 11.03 11.88 -0.07
CA ASP A 84 11.70 13.15 0.19
C ASP A 84 12.50 13.11 1.51
N LEU A 85 11.90 12.54 2.56
CA LEU A 85 12.56 12.32 3.84
C LEU A 85 13.76 11.36 3.70
N ARG A 86 13.55 10.24 3.00
CA ARG A 86 14.57 9.21 2.75
C ARG A 86 15.75 9.73 1.95
N ASN A 87 15.49 10.55 0.94
CA ASN A 87 16.51 11.15 0.07
C ASN A 87 17.16 12.41 0.66
N GLU A 88 17.02 12.61 1.98
CA GLU A 88 17.56 13.74 2.74
C GLU A 88 17.16 15.13 2.17
N GLN A 89 16.02 15.23 1.48
CA GLN A 89 15.54 16.49 0.90
C GLN A 89 14.77 17.33 1.93
N TYR A 90 14.08 16.67 2.85
CA TYR A 90 13.39 17.25 4.01
C TYR A 90 12.36 18.37 3.68
N ARG A 91 11.78 18.39 2.47
CA ARG A 91 10.72 19.33 2.01
C ARG A 91 9.37 19.04 2.65
N ILE A 92 9.19 17.86 3.22
CA ILE A 92 8.12 17.48 4.15
C ILE A 92 8.01 18.47 5.32
N PHE A 93 9.12 19.07 5.76
CA PHE A 93 9.08 20.02 6.86
C PHE A 93 8.60 21.41 6.42
N PRO A 94 7.86 22.14 7.29
CA PRO A 94 7.49 23.53 7.04
C PRO A 94 8.72 24.36 6.69
N ALA A 95 8.63 25.18 5.63
CA ALA A 95 9.76 25.92 5.07
C ALA A 95 10.54 26.75 6.11
N GLY A 96 9.84 27.36 7.08
CA GLY A 96 10.47 28.09 8.19
C GLY A 96 11.31 27.17 9.08
N PHE A 97 10.73 26.07 9.56
CA PHE A 97 11.43 25.06 10.37
C PHE A 97 12.61 24.46 9.62
N ARG A 98 12.42 24.11 8.33
CA ARG A 98 13.48 23.56 7.46
C ARG A 98 14.64 24.53 7.28
N LYS A 99 14.35 25.82 7.08
CA LYS A 99 15.38 26.86 6.89
C LYS A 99 16.17 27.09 8.18
N GLU A 100 15.48 27.13 9.31
CA GLU A 100 16.07 27.44 10.61
C GLU A 100 16.88 26.27 11.18
N CYS A 101 16.42 25.03 10.99
CA CYS A 101 17.02 23.84 11.59
C CYS A 101 17.68 22.89 10.58
N LYS A 102 18.11 23.42 9.42
CA LYS A 102 18.60 22.61 8.29
C LYS A 102 19.71 21.64 8.73
N ASN A 103 20.71 22.15 9.44
CA ASN A 103 21.89 21.37 9.84
C ASN A 103 21.55 20.35 10.93
N GLU A 104 20.72 20.75 11.89
CA GLU A 104 20.25 19.92 12.99
C GLU A 104 19.40 18.76 12.48
N ILE A 105 18.53 19.00 11.49
CA ILE A 105 17.75 17.96 10.82
C ILE A 105 18.67 16.90 10.21
N HIS A 106 19.65 17.29 9.37
CA HIS A 106 20.56 16.33 8.76
C HIS A 106 21.34 15.52 9.81
N LYS A 107 21.90 16.20 10.82
CA LYS A 107 22.58 15.54 11.94
C LYS A 107 21.66 14.61 12.72
N TYR A 108 20.39 14.97 12.91
CA TYR A 108 19.40 14.17 13.63
C TYR A 108 19.14 12.84 12.92
N PHE A 109 18.85 12.89 11.61
CA PHE A 109 18.52 11.70 10.81
C PHE A 109 19.74 10.79 10.60
N ARG A 110 20.94 11.37 10.47
CA ARG A 110 22.21 10.60 10.43
C ARG A 110 22.68 10.08 11.79
N GLY A 111 22.01 10.49 12.88
CA GLY A 111 22.37 10.06 14.23
C GLY A 111 23.63 10.71 14.81
N CYS A 112 24.09 11.82 14.23
CA CYS A 112 25.29 12.56 14.66
C CYS A 112 24.97 13.75 15.60
N LEU A 113 23.71 13.96 15.96
CA LEU A 113 23.30 15.07 16.81
C LEU A 113 23.46 14.73 18.30
N ARG A 114 24.00 15.66 19.11
CA ARG A 114 24.19 15.44 20.55
C ARG A 114 22.84 15.32 21.28
N ALA A 115 22.84 14.65 22.44
CA ALA A 115 21.61 14.40 23.20
C ALA A 115 20.80 15.67 23.54
N GLU A 116 21.48 16.74 23.97
CA GLU A 116 20.81 18.02 24.28
C GLU A 116 20.22 18.70 23.05
N GLU A 117 20.97 18.75 21.95
CA GLU A 117 20.52 19.32 20.68
C GLU A 117 19.35 18.53 20.10
N LYS A 118 19.39 17.19 20.24
CA LYS A 118 18.32 16.27 19.87
C LYS A 118 17.02 16.62 20.59
N ILE A 119 17.05 16.77 21.91
CA ILE A 119 15.87 17.12 22.71
C ILE A 119 15.31 18.49 22.30
N LYS A 120 16.19 19.48 22.09
CA LYS A 120 15.78 20.83 21.63
C LYS A 120 15.07 20.77 20.28
N LEU A 121 15.64 20.04 19.31
CA LEU A 121 15.07 19.90 17.98
C LEU A 121 13.73 19.17 18.00
N GLU A 122 13.62 18.06 18.73
CA GLU A 122 12.37 17.30 18.88
C GLU A 122 11.26 18.15 19.50
N ASN A 123 11.56 18.89 20.57
CA ASN A 123 10.58 19.78 21.21
C ASN A 123 10.13 20.91 20.28
N LYS A 124 11.03 21.41 19.43
CA LYS A 124 10.68 22.40 18.42
C LYS A 124 9.80 21.81 17.33
N ALA A 125 10.14 20.63 16.81
CA ALA A 125 9.34 19.94 15.80
C ALA A 125 7.94 19.58 16.31
N LYS A 126 7.80 19.20 17.59
CA LYS A 126 6.50 18.94 18.23
C LYS A 126 5.57 20.15 18.17
N ARG A 127 6.07 21.39 18.22
CA ARG A 127 5.26 22.61 18.06
C ARG A 127 4.62 22.73 16.68
N TYR A 128 5.18 22.04 15.69
CA TYR A 128 4.63 21.93 14.34
C TYR A 128 3.77 20.65 14.16
N GLY A 129 3.53 19.88 15.22
CA GLY A 129 2.83 18.59 15.16
C GLY A 129 3.68 17.45 14.59
N ILE A 130 5.01 17.60 14.56
CA ILE A 130 5.93 16.68 13.90
C ILE A 130 6.65 15.81 14.93
N SER A 131 6.56 14.49 14.75
CA SER A 131 7.31 13.51 15.55
C SER A 131 8.58 13.10 14.82
N LEU A 132 9.68 13.82 15.05
CA LEU A 132 10.98 13.50 14.42
C LEU A 132 11.48 12.09 14.77
N LYS A 133 11.18 11.62 15.98
CA LYS A 133 11.53 10.27 16.43
C LYS A 133 10.91 9.23 15.50
N ASP A 134 9.60 9.31 15.30
CA ASP A 134 8.91 8.30 14.51
C ASP A 134 9.30 8.38 13.02
N LEU A 135 9.55 9.59 12.51
CA LEU A 135 10.06 9.80 11.15
C LEU A 135 11.45 9.18 10.96
N ARG A 136 12.35 9.35 11.94
CA ARG A 136 13.69 8.76 11.90
C ARG A 136 13.65 7.24 12.00
N GLU A 137 12.75 6.69 12.83
CA GLU A 137 12.53 5.24 12.89
C GLU A 137 12.08 4.67 11.53
N LEU A 138 11.21 5.39 10.82
CA LEU A 138 10.76 5.02 9.48
C LEU A 138 11.92 5.05 8.44
N CYS A 139 12.81 6.04 8.50
CA CYS A 139 14.01 6.09 7.63
C CYS A 139 15.01 4.98 7.92
N GLY A 140 15.16 4.57 9.19
CA GLY A 140 16.07 3.50 9.61
C GLY A 140 15.66 2.10 9.17
N LEU A 141 14.61 1.99 8.35
CA LEU A 141 14.20 0.76 7.68
C LEU A 141 14.86 0.61 6.29
N ALA A 142 15.30 1.69 5.64
CA ALA A 142 15.63 1.70 4.21
C ALA A 142 16.72 0.69 3.78
N THR A 143 16.47 0.02 2.65
CA THR A 143 17.41 -0.86 1.92
C THR A 143 17.47 -0.48 0.43
N ASP A 144 18.53 -0.87 -0.27
CA ASP A 144 18.72 -0.51 -1.69
C ASP A 144 17.68 -1.14 -2.64
N ASN A 145 17.01 -2.23 -2.21
CA ASN A 145 16.05 -2.99 -3.01
C ASN A 145 14.60 -2.77 -2.55
N ASP A 146 14.31 -1.62 -1.94
CA ASP A 146 12.96 -1.31 -1.46
C ASP A 146 12.01 -1.01 -2.62
N ILE A 147 10.76 -1.43 -2.44
CA ILE A 147 9.68 -1.28 -3.40
C ILE A 147 8.71 -0.23 -2.89
N PHE A 148 8.33 0.69 -3.77
CA PHE A 148 7.39 1.77 -3.47
C PHE A 148 6.11 1.55 -4.25
N GLY A 149 4.97 1.67 -3.58
CA GLY A 149 3.68 1.58 -4.25
C GLY A 149 2.56 2.30 -3.52
N ILE A 150 1.48 2.48 -4.25
CA ILE A 150 0.21 2.98 -3.74
C ILE A 150 -0.86 1.88 -3.81
N VAL A 151 -1.82 1.91 -2.89
CA VAL A 151 -3.04 1.08 -2.94
C VAL A 151 -4.23 2.02 -2.98
N ILE A 152 -5.01 1.95 -4.04
CA ILE A 152 -6.11 2.88 -4.33
C ILE A 152 -7.34 2.14 -4.84
N ASP A 153 -8.50 2.80 -4.78
CA ASP A 153 -9.79 2.29 -5.23
C ASP A 153 -10.26 3.00 -6.51
N HIS A 154 -11.13 2.33 -7.29
CA HIS A 154 -11.81 2.92 -8.44
C HIS A 154 -13.32 3.10 -8.18
N ASP A 155 -13.68 4.13 -7.41
CA ASP A 155 -15.08 4.52 -7.17
C ASP A 155 -15.59 5.50 -8.26
N HIS A 156 -15.56 5.06 -9.53
CA HIS A 156 -16.03 5.81 -10.73
C HIS A 156 -15.35 7.17 -10.97
N ARG A 157 -14.03 7.22 -10.75
CA ARG A 157 -13.27 8.47 -10.82
C ARG A 157 -12.57 8.66 -12.16
N SER A 158 -12.93 9.72 -12.88
CA SER A 158 -12.37 10.07 -14.19
C SER A 158 -10.90 10.48 -14.17
N ASP A 159 -10.35 10.82 -12.99
CA ASP A 159 -9.01 11.36 -12.85
C ASP A 159 -7.95 10.31 -12.49
N LEU A 160 -8.30 9.02 -12.41
CA LEU A 160 -7.35 7.95 -12.07
C LEU A 160 -6.25 7.77 -13.11
N LYS A 161 -6.59 7.84 -14.40
CA LYS A 161 -5.62 7.58 -15.47
C LYS A 161 -4.36 8.46 -15.35
N ARG A 162 -4.52 9.76 -15.11
CA ARG A 162 -3.38 10.68 -14.93
C ARG A 162 -2.51 10.34 -13.71
N HIS A 163 -3.10 9.77 -12.66
CA HIS A 163 -2.35 9.37 -11.46
C HIS A 163 -1.59 8.07 -11.70
N ILE A 164 -2.18 7.13 -12.46
CA ILE A 164 -1.52 5.90 -12.91
C ILE A 164 -0.33 6.26 -13.81
N ASP A 165 -0.53 7.12 -14.81
CA ASP A 165 0.52 7.59 -15.72
C ASP A 165 1.67 8.25 -14.93
N TYR A 166 1.35 9.14 -13.98
CA TYR A 166 2.34 9.77 -13.10
C TYR A 166 3.13 8.74 -12.28
N CYS A 167 2.46 7.74 -11.71
CA CYS A 167 3.13 6.69 -10.94
C CYS A 167 4.04 5.84 -11.82
N GLN A 168 3.62 5.51 -13.04
CA GLN A 168 4.43 4.77 -14.00
C GLN A 168 5.72 5.55 -14.35
N GLU A 169 5.59 6.85 -14.66
CA GLU A 169 6.75 7.72 -14.94
C GLU A 169 7.73 7.81 -13.76
N LYS A 170 7.22 7.73 -12.52
CA LYS A 170 8.04 7.74 -11.30
C LYS A 170 8.55 6.36 -10.88
N GLY A 171 8.12 5.29 -11.53
CA GLY A 171 8.43 3.92 -11.14
C GLY A 171 7.72 3.46 -9.85
N TYR A 172 6.65 4.16 -9.42
CA TYR A 172 5.82 3.72 -8.30
C TYR A 172 4.85 2.63 -8.76
N ASN A 173 4.74 1.55 -7.99
CA ASN A 173 3.74 0.51 -8.26
C ASN A 173 2.34 1.01 -7.90
N VAL A 174 1.32 0.63 -8.66
CA VAL A 174 -0.08 1.03 -8.43
C VAL A 174 -0.94 -0.21 -8.24
N PHE A 175 -1.40 -0.45 -7.02
CA PHE A 175 -2.34 -1.53 -6.74
C PHE A 175 -3.77 -1.00 -6.66
N LEU A 176 -4.56 -1.29 -7.68
CA LEU A 176 -5.92 -0.80 -7.86
C LEU A 176 -6.92 -1.92 -7.59
N SER A 177 -7.98 -1.62 -6.83
CA SER A 177 -9.16 -2.47 -6.71
C SER A 177 -10.37 -1.76 -7.30
N SER A 178 -11.04 -2.42 -8.24
CA SER A 178 -12.16 -1.86 -8.98
C SER A 178 -13.39 -2.74 -8.76
N PRO A 179 -14.43 -2.26 -8.08
CA PRO A 179 -14.67 -0.85 -7.72
C PRO A 179 -13.99 -0.39 -6.41
N CYS A 180 -13.67 -1.31 -5.49
CA CYS A 180 -13.07 -0.95 -4.19
C CYS A 180 -12.34 -2.12 -3.53
N PHE A 181 -11.54 -1.84 -2.50
CA PHE A 181 -10.75 -2.85 -1.79
C PHE A 181 -11.59 -3.96 -1.13
N GLU A 182 -12.86 -3.71 -0.76
CA GLU A 182 -13.75 -4.77 -0.27
C GLU A 182 -13.98 -5.90 -1.30
N LEU A 183 -13.80 -5.62 -2.60
CA LEU A 183 -13.85 -6.67 -3.62
C LEU A 183 -12.72 -7.69 -3.39
N TRP A 184 -11.49 -7.22 -3.13
CA TRP A 184 -10.37 -8.09 -2.79
C TRP A 184 -10.68 -8.95 -1.56
N LEU A 185 -11.27 -8.35 -0.52
CA LEU A 185 -11.68 -9.09 0.69
C LEU A 185 -12.77 -10.14 0.41
N LEU A 186 -13.70 -9.88 -0.51
CA LEU A 186 -14.71 -10.85 -0.93
C LEU A 186 -14.09 -12.07 -1.61
N MET A 187 -13.04 -11.89 -2.42
CA MET A 187 -12.39 -12.98 -3.15
C MET A 187 -11.84 -14.08 -2.22
N HIS A 188 -11.55 -13.77 -0.95
CA HIS A 188 -11.19 -14.79 0.04
C HIS A 188 -12.32 -15.79 0.31
N PHE A 189 -13.58 -15.39 0.17
CA PHE A 189 -14.71 -16.22 0.57
C PHE A 189 -15.50 -16.79 -0.61
N VAL A 190 -15.59 -16.05 -1.70
CA VAL A 190 -16.47 -16.38 -2.82
C VAL A 190 -15.73 -16.23 -4.14
N ASP A 191 -16.08 -17.09 -5.08
CA ASP A 191 -15.75 -16.89 -6.48
C ASP A 191 -16.68 -15.81 -7.05
N ILE A 192 -16.08 -14.69 -7.47
CA ILE A 192 -16.82 -13.51 -7.92
C ILE A 192 -17.55 -13.78 -9.23
N LYS A 193 -16.88 -14.40 -10.21
CA LYS A 193 -17.45 -14.69 -11.53
C LYS A 193 -18.61 -15.66 -11.45
N ALA A 194 -18.50 -16.66 -10.57
CA ALA A 194 -19.55 -17.66 -10.40
C ALA A 194 -20.78 -17.11 -9.65
N LYS A 195 -20.60 -16.12 -8.77
CA LYS A 195 -21.65 -15.68 -7.84
C LYS A 195 -22.36 -14.38 -8.24
N TYR A 196 -21.66 -13.45 -8.90
CA TYR A 196 -22.17 -12.09 -9.10
C TYR A 196 -22.21 -11.70 -10.57
N ASN A 197 -23.19 -10.87 -10.91
CA ASN A 197 -23.18 -10.15 -12.19
C ASN A 197 -22.06 -9.08 -12.14
N LEU A 198 -21.13 -9.14 -13.09
CA LEU A 198 -19.96 -8.26 -13.10
C LEU A 198 -20.31 -6.79 -13.37
N VAL A 199 -21.40 -6.51 -14.09
CA VAL A 199 -21.86 -5.14 -14.34
C VAL A 199 -22.37 -4.51 -13.05
N ASP A 200 -23.23 -5.22 -12.31
CA ASP A 200 -23.75 -4.73 -11.02
C ASP A 200 -22.62 -4.59 -9.98
N LEU A 201 -21.67 -5.53 -10.00
CA LEU A 201 -20.50 -5.52 -9.14
C LEU A 201 -19.63 -4.28 -9.41
N PHE A 202 -19.35 -3.98 -10.67
CA PHE A 202 -18.55 -2.83 -11.10
C PHE A 202 -19.24 -1.50 -10.80
N ASP A 203 -20.55 -1.42 -11.06
CA ASP A 203 -21.34 -0.22 -10.79
C ASP A 203 -21.43 0.09 -9.28
N ASN A 204 -21.36 -0.93 -8.42
CA ASN A 204 -21.19 -0.83 -6.96
C ASN A 204 -22.19 0.11 -6.27
N LYS A 205 -23.45 0.15 -6.74
CA LYS A 205 -24.46 1.11 -6.25
C LYS A 205 -24.52 1.16 -4.74
N ARG A 206 -24.74 2.38 -4.22
CA ARG A 206 -25.05 2.57 -2.81
C ARG A 206 -26.40 1.93 -2.48
N VAL A 207 -26.40 0.96 -1.57
CA VAL A 207 -27.62 0.22 -1.14
C VAL A 207 -28.11 0.67 0.24
N SER A 208 -27.31 1.43 0.99
CA SER A 208 -27.75 2.10 2.21
C SER A 208 -26.82 3.27 2.58
N ASN A 209 -27.15 3.99 3.67
CA ASN A 209 -26.27 5.02 4.23
C ASN A 209 -24.90 4.48 4.67
N GLN A 210 -24.77 3.17 4.90
CA GLN A 210 -23.54 2.54 5.39
C GLN A 210 -22.85 1.65 4.37
N HIS A 211 -23.54 1.23 3.30
CA HIS A 211 -23.06 0.19 2.40
C HIS A 211 -23.30 0.50 0.92
N THR A 212 -22.28 0.24 0.13
CA THR A 212 -22.34 -0.10 -1.31
C THR A 212 -22.70 -1.57 -1.51
N PHE A 213 -22.98 -1.98 -2.75
CA PHE A 213 -23.25 -3.37 -3.09
C PHE A 213 -22.14 -4.32 -2.60
N VAL A 214 -20.88 -4.05 -2.96
CA VAL A 214 -19.73 -4.89 -2.59
C VAL A 214 -19.54 -4.95 -1.07
N SER A 215 -19.58 -3.80 -0.39
CA SER A 215 -19.42 -3.77 1.07
C SER A 215 -20.59 -4.42 1.82
N ARG A 216 -21.81 -4.40 1.26
CA ARG A 216 -22.96 -5.14 1.81
C ARG A 216 -22.75 -6.65 1.69
N GLU A 217 -22.30 -7.12 0.53
CA GLU A 217 -22.03 -8.53 0.30
C GLU A 217 -20.92 -9.04 1.23
N LEU A 218 -19.85 -8.25 1.41
CA LEU A 218 -18.79 -8.59 2.35
C LEU A 218 -19.32 -8.65 3.79
N SER A 219 -20.15 -7.69 4.18
CA SER A 219 -20.77 -7.67 5.51
C SER A 219 -21.63 -8.91 5.78
N LYS A 220 -22.39 -9.41 4.80
CA LYS A 220 -23.19 -10.63 4.94
C LYS A 220 -22.34 -11.88 5.22
N ILE A 221 -21.17 -11.99 4.56
CA ILE A 221 -20.32 -13.17 4.63
C ILE A 221 -19.37 -13.11 5.83
N ALA A 222 -18.68 -11.98 5.97
CA ALA A 222 -17.66 -11.80 6.98
C ALA A 222 -18.24 -11.23 8.28
N GLY A 223 -19.48 -10.70 8.33
CA GLY A 223 -20.02 -10.09 9.55
C GLY A 223 -19.16 -8.95 10.10
N THR A 224 -18.37 -8.31 9.23
CA THR A 224 -17.28 -7.41 9.64
C THR A 224 -17.71 -5.95 9.78
N ASN A 225 -17.23 -5.33 10.86
CA ASN A 225 -17.10 -3.89 11.04
C ASN A 225 -15.93 -3.34 10.18
N LYS A 226 -15.70 -2.02 10.14
CA LYS A 226 -14.58 -1.35 9.43
C LYS A 226 -13.14 -1.78 9.85
N THR A 227 -12.98 -2.82 10.67
CA THR A 227 -11.70 -3.39 11.09
C THR A 227 -11.58 -4.82 10.57
N VAL A 228 -10.54 -5.06 9.75
CA VAL A 228 -10.25 -6.38 9.20
C VAL A 228 -9.54 -7.24 10.25
N ASP A 229 -10.13 -8.39 10.58
CA ASP A 229 -9.46 -9.45 11.31
C ASP A 229 -8.82 -10.44 10.32
N PHE A 230 -7.53 -10.23 10.03
CA PHE A 230 -6.80 -11.01 9.04
C PHE A 230 -6.73 -12.51 9.34
N GLU A 231 -6.92 -12.95 10.59
CA GLU A 231 -6.90 -14.39 10.91
C GLU A 231 -8.01 -15.15 10.19
N ARG A 232 -9.10 -14.47 9.80
CA ARG A 232 -10.21 -15.06 9.02
C ARG A 232 -9.92 -15.17 7.51
N TYR A 233 -8.89 -14.48 7.03
CA TYR A 233 -8.54 -14.33 5.62
C TYR A 233 -7.32 -15.17 5.25
N LYS A 234 -6.37 -15.34 6.18
CA LYS A 234 -5.04 -15.93 5.95
C LYS A 234 -5.10 -17.31 5.26
N ASP A 235 -6.01 -18.19 5.67
CA ASP A 235 -6.07 -19.57 5.20
C ASP A 235 -6.62 -19.67 3.77
N LYS A 236 -7.26 -18.60 3.29
CA LYS A 236 -7.85 -18.48 1.94
C LYS A 236 -7.08 -17.49 1.07
N LEU A 237 -5.91 -17.06 1.52
CA LEU A 237 -5.12 -16.04 0.83
C LEU A 237 -4.71 -16.49 -0.57
N LEU A 238 -4.19 -17.71 -0.73
CA LEU A 238 -3.81 -18.25 -2.04
C LEU A 238 -5.02 -18.35 -2.96
N THR A 239 -6.16 -18.83 -2.43
CA THR A 239 -7.43 -18.86 -3.18
C THR A 239 -7.88 -17.47 -3.63
N ALA A 240 -7.72 -16.44 -2.79
CA ALA A 240 -8.05 -15.06 -3.16
C ALA A 240 -7.14 -14.54 -4.28
N ILE A 241 -5.84 -14.86 -4.22
CA ILE A 241 -4.87 -14.52 -5.27
C ILE A 241 -5.29 -15.15 -6.60
N ASP A 242 -5.58 -16.46 -6.60
CA ASP A 242 -5.96 -17.17 -7.82
C ASP A 242 -7.29 -16.67 -8.40
N ARG A 243 -8.26 -16.35 -7.55
CA ARG A 243 -9.53 -15.72 -7.98
C ARG A 243 -9.31 -14.31 -8.52
N GLY A 244 -8.41 -13.53 -7.92
CA GLY A 244 -8.02 -12.21 -8.40
C GLY A 244 -7.44 -12.26 -9.81
N ARG A 245 -6.54 -13.23 -10.07
CA ARG A 245 -5.94 -13.47 -11.40
C ARG A 245 -6.96 -13.82 -12.47
N GLN A 246 -8.11 -14.36 -12.09
CA GLN A 246 -9.17 -14.72 -13.03
C GLN A 246 -10.05 -13.53 -13.42
N LEU A 247 -9.96 -12.38 -12.75
CA LEU A 247 -10.63 -11.13 -13.11
C LEU A 247 -9.66 -10.19 -13.84
N GLU A 248 -10.04 -8.93 -14.00
CA GLU A 248 -9.14 -7.95 -14.59
C GLU A 248 -7.96 -7.65 -13.65
N THR A 249 -6.76 -7.57 -14.22
CA THR A 249 -5.49 -7.29 -13.50
C THR A 249 -4.62 -6.26 -14.21
N ASP A 250 -4.91 -5.88 -15.45
CA ASP A 250 -4.26 -4.74 -16.08
C ASP A 250 -4.77 -3.43 -15.46
N VAL A 251 -3.84 -2.59 -15.01
CA VAL A 251 -4.17 -1.38 -14.24
C VAL A 251 -5.01 -0.37 -15.03
N TYR A 252 -4.89 -0.34 -16.36
CA TYR A 252 -5.69 0.54 -17.21
C TYR A 252 -7.04 -0.08 -17.54
N ALA A 253 -7.09 -1.39 -17.79
CA ALA A 253 -8.34 -2.10 -18.03
C ALA A 253 -9.24 -2.13 -16.78
N LEU A 254 -8.67 -2.07 -15.57
CA LEU A 254 -9.40 -1.93 -14.30
C LEU A 254 -10.22 -0.64 -14.20
N LEU A 255 -9.93 0.37 -15.03
CA LEU A 255 -10.74 1.59 -15.11
C LEU A 255 -12.12 1.34 -15.73
N GLU A 256 -12.30 0.24 -16.47
CA GLU A 256 -13.55 -0.08 -17.17
C GLU A 256 -14.12 -1.45 -16.76
N ASN A 257 -13.38 -2.23 -15.97
CA ASN A 257 -13.73 -3.60 -15.60
C ASN A 257 -13.52 -3.87 -14.11
N PRO A 258 -14.36 -4.73 -13.49
CA PRO A 258 -14.17 -5.12 -12.10
C PRO A 258 -13.01 -6.10 -11.97
N GLY A 259 -12.21 -5.91 -10.93
CA GLY A 259 -11.03 -6.74 -10.69
C GLY A 259 -10.06 -6.08 -9.71
N THR A 260 -8.86 -6.63 -9.65
CA THR A 260 -7.76 -6.05 -8.90
C THR A 260 -6.44 -6.63 -9.35
N ASN A 261 -5.41 -5.79 -9.40
CA ASN A 261 -4.04 -6.21 -9.67
C ASN A 261 -3.23 -6.51 -8.38
N LEU A 262 -3.89 -6.64 -7.22
CA LEU A 262 -3.25 -7.11 -5.99
C LEU A 262 -2.54 -8.47 -6.12
N PRO A 263 -2.95 -9.43 -6.98
CA PRO A 263 -2.14 -10.62 -7.25
C PRO A 263 -0.69 -10.29 -7.66
N LEU A 264 -0.47 -9.20 -8.40
CA LEU A 264 0.87 -8.75 -8.79
C LEU A 264 1.69 -8.28 -7.58
N LEU A 265 1.06 -7.73 -6.54
CA LEU A 265 1.74 -7.43 -5.26
C LEU A 265 2.23 -8.73 -4.59
N PHE A 266 1.48 -9.82 -4.69
CA PHE A 266 1.89 -11.10 -4.09
C PHE A 266 3.02 -11.77 -4.88
N GLU A 267 3.07 -11.58 -6.19
CA GLU A 267 4.22 -11.97 -7.02
C GLU A 267 5.48 -11.18 -6.60
N ILE A 268 5.34 -9.87 -6.37
CA ILE A 268 6.42 -9.02 -5.84
C ILE A 268 6.87 -9.49 -4.44
N ILE A 269 5.92 -9.78 -3.56
CA ILE A 269 6.19 -10.33 -2.22
C ILE A 269 6.96 -11.65 -2.32
N SER A 270 6.62 -12.48 -3.30
CA SER A 270 7.25 -13.79 -3.54
C SER A 270 8.61 -13.69 -4.21
N GLY A 271 8.97 -12.52 -4.75
CA GLY A 271 10.18 -12.31 -5.53
C GLY A 271 10.09 -12.84 -6.97
N GLU A 272 8.88 -13.13 -7.45
CA GLU A 272 8.64 -13.59 -8.83
C GLU A 272 8.74 -12.44 -9.85
N ARG A 273 8.66 -11.19 -9.38
CA ARG A 273 8.81 -9.98 -10.19
C ARG A 273 9.30 -8.81 -9.34
N GLU A 274 9.91 -7.81 -9.97
CA GLU A 274 10.40 -6.61 -9.28
C GLU A 274 9.37 -5.47 -9.25
N SER A 275 8.45 -5.46 -10.22
CA SER A 275 7.44 -4.43 -10.34
C SER A 275 6.17 -4.94 -11.04
N MET A 276 5.02 -4.34 -10.71
CA MET A 276 3.76 -4.57 -11.43
C MET A 276 3.82 -4.12 -12.90
N TRP A 277 4.77 -3.26 -13.26
CA TRP A 277 4.99 -2.78 -14.62
C TRP A 277 5.73 -3.79 -15.50
N GLU A 278 6.34 -4.80 -14.88
CA GLU A 278 7.08 -5.84 -15.58
C GLU A 278 6.14 -6.66 -16.46
N ARG A 279 6.40 -6.75 -17.75
CA ARG A 279 5.67 -7.68 -18.62
C ARG A 279 6.39 -9.01 -18.57
N LEU A 280 5.80 -9.98 -17.88
CA LEU A 280 6.27 -11.36 -18.00
C LEU A 280 5.96 -11.83 -19.42
N PRO A 281 6.91 -12.50 -20.11
CA PRO A 281 6.61 -13.08 -21.40
C PRO A 281 5.44 -14.04 -21.23
N VAL A 282 4.36 -13.80 -21.99
CA VAL A 282 3.26 -14.74 -22.09
C VAL A 282 3.89 -16.02 -22.62
N GLY A 283 3.90 -17.09 -21.82
CA GLY A 283 4.37 -18.39 -22.28
C GLY A 283 3.66 -18.70 -23.59
N GLU A 284 4.44 -18.88 -24.66
CA GLU A 284 3.93 -19.35 -25.94
C GLU A 284 3.03 -20.55 -25.64
N SER A 285 1.73 -20.39 -25.89
CA SER A 285 0.83 -21.52 -25.94
C SER A 285 1.45 -22.49 -26.93
N ALA A 286 1.77 -23.70 -26.48
CA ALA A 286 2.26 -24.76 -27.33
C ALA A 286 1.27 -24.97 -28.49
N ALA A 287 1.52 -24.30 -29.61
CA ALA A 287 1.09 -24.74 -30.91
C ALA A 287 2.08 -25.84 -31.29
N ALA A 288 1.81 -27.05 -30.82
CA ALA A 288 2.29 -28.22 -31.53
C ALA A 288 1.58 -28.19 -32.88
N GLU A 289 2.31 -27.75 -33.91
CA GLU A 289 1.93 -28.01 -35.29
C GLU A 289 1.87 -29.53 -35.46
N ASP A 290 0.64 -30.03 -35.62
CA ASP A 290 0.37 -31.28 -36.31
C ASP A 290 0.88 -31.12 -37.74
N ASP A 291 2.15 -31.48 -37.99
CA ASP A 291 2.64 -31.75 -39.33
C ASP A 291 2.47 -33.24 -39.61
N CYS A 292 1.26 -33.56 -40.09
CA CYS A 292 0.88 -34.83 -40.70
C CYS A 292 0.40 -34.49 -42.12
N GLY A 293 1.28 -34.64 -43.11
CA GLY A 293 0.93 -34.46 -44.53
C GLY A 293 2.12 -34.37 -45.47
#